data_AF-A0A9N8KLR2-F1
#
_entry.id   AF-A0A9N8KLR2-F1
#
_cell.length_a   1.000
_cell.length_b   1.000
_cell.length_c   1.000
_cell.angle_alpha   90.00
_cell.angle_beta   90.00
_cell.angle_gamma   90.00
#
_symmetry.space_group_name_H-M   'P 1'
#
loop_
_entity.id
_entity.type
_entity.pdbx_description
1 polymer ?
#
loop_
_entity_poly.entity_id
_entity_poly.type
_entity_poly.pdbx_seq_one_letter_code
_entity_poly.pdbx_strand_id
1 'polypeptide(L)'
;MENSAYPATAQVANQKARWLAKQLNRNTIDNNAFTYKDLGIMAYVGNWNAIIASSGGNVSGRAAWLIWRGAYLAKSVSWRNRILIPTYWFVNWLFGRDISRF
;
A
#
# COMPACT_ATOMS: atom_id res chain seq x y z
N MET A 1 -19.53 -13.47 19.26
CA MET A 1 -19.52 -12.88 17.91
C MET A 1 -19.12 -11.42 18.07
N GLU A 2 -18.22 -10.91 17.22
CA GLU A 2 -17.71 -9.52 17.21
C GLU A 2 -16.74 -9.13 18.35
N ASN A 3 -15.51 -9.67 18.37
CA ASN A 3 -14.41 -9.15 19.21
C ASN A 3 -13.00 -9.42 18.66
N SER A 4 -12.84 -9.52 17.34
CA SER A 4 -11.53 -9.43 16.68
C SER A 4 -11.50 -8.17 15.84
N ALA A 5 -11.35 -7.03 16.51
CA ALA A 5 -11.20 -5.73 15.84
C ALA A 5 -9.91 -5.74 15.02
N TYR A 6 -10.03 -6.09 13.74
CA TYR A 6 -8.94 -5.95 12.78
C TYR A 6 -8.44 -4.50 12.79
N PRO A 7 -7.13 -4.28 12.58
CA PRO A 7 -6.57 -2.93 12.64
C PRO A 7 -7.20 -2.04 11.56
N ALA A 8 -7.42 -0.77 11.88
CA ALA A 8 -8.05 0.21 10.98
C ALA A 8 -7.07 0.65 9.87
N THR A 9 -6.68 -0.29 9.00
CA THR A 9 -5.73 -0.05 7.90
C THR A 9 -6.40 -0.17 6.55
N ALA A 10 -5.84 0.53 5.55
CA ALA A 10 -6.26 0.42 4.16
C ALA A 10 -6.19 -1.03 3.64
N GLN A 11 -5.30 -1.85 4.19
CA GLN A 11 -5.16 -3.25 3.82
C GLN A 11 -6.36 -4.09 4.26
N VAL A 12 -6.79 -3.95 5.53
CA VAL A 12 -7.99 -4.63 6.03
C VAL A 12 -9.21 -4.21 5.22
N ALA A 13 -9.37 -2.91 4.96
CA ALA A 13 -10.47 -2.38 4.16
C ALA A 13 -10.47 -2.96 2.74
N ASN A 14 -9.32 -3.01 2.06
CA ASN A 14 -9.21 -3.56 0.72
C ASN A 14 -9.51 -5.07 0.67
N GLN A 15 -9.02 -5.84 1.65
CA GLN A 15 -9.28 -7.27 1.71
C GLN A 15 -10.76 -7.58 2.02
N LYS A 16 -11.36 -6.84 2.96
CA LYS A 16 -12.80 -6.93 3.24
C LYS A 16 -13.64 -6.59 2.01
N ALA A 17 -13.29 -5.51 1.29
CA ALA A 17 -13.99 -5.12 0.06
C ALA A 17 -13.94 -6.23 -1.02
N ARG A 18 -12.77 -6.86 -1.22
CA ARG A 18 -12.63 -7.99 -2.17
C ARG A 18 -13.40 -9.22 -1.73
N TRP A 19 -13.36 -9.58 -0.45
CA TRP A 19 -14.12 -10.71 0.09
C TRP A 19 -15.62 -10.48 -0.07
N LEU A 20 -16.10 -9.27 0.27
CA LEU A 20 -17.51 -8.90 0.14
C LEU A 20 -17.96 -8.89 -1.32
N ALA A 21 -17.18 -8.30 -2.24
CA ALA A 21 -17.50 -8.30 -3.66
C ALA A 21 -17.61 -9.72 -4.22
N LYS A 22 -16.74 -10.65 -3.79
CA LYS A 22 -16.82 -12.06 -4.19
C LYS A 22 -18.09 -12.72 -3.66
N GLN A 23 -18.50 -12.40 -2.44
CA GLN A 23 -19.70 -12.95 -1.83
C GLN A 23 -20.98 -12.45 -2.53
N LEU A 24 -21.04 -11.15 -2.82
CA LEU A 24 -22.19 -10.53 -3.50
C LEU A 24 -22.36 -11.03 -4.95
N ASN A 25 -21.26 -11.37 -5.62
CA ASN A 25 -21.29 -11.92 -6.98
C ASN A 25 -21.60 -13.43 -7.03
N ARG A 26 -21.83 -14.09 -5.89
CA ARG A 26 -22.22 -15.50 -5.83
C ARG A 26 -23.73 -15.60 -5.55
N ASN A 27 -24.40 -16.54 -6.21
CA ASN A 27 -25.82 -16.85 -5.96
C ASN A 27 -26.06 -17.61 -4.64
N THR A 28 -25.01 -17.87 -3.86
CA THR A 28 -25.08 -18.54 -2.56
C THR A 28 -24.20 -17.81 -1.55
N ILE A 29 -24.72 -17.62 -0.34
CA ILE A 29 -23.93 -17.10 0.78
C ILE A 29 -23.07 -18.25 1.30
N ASP A 30 -21.81 -18.27 0.91
CA ASP A 30 -20.77 -19.13 1.49
C ASP A 30 -20.57 -18.75 2.98
N ASN A 31 -20.55 -19.73 3.88
CA ASN A 31 -20.39 -19.51 5.33
C ASN A 31 -18.94 -19.19 5.74
N ASN A 32 -18.03 -19.05 4.76
CA ASN A 32 -16.63 -18.74 4.99
C ASN A 32 -16.45 -17.32 5.53
N ALA A 33 -16.20 -17.21 6.84
CA ALA A 33 -15.90 -15.94 7.49
C ALA A 33 -14.64 -15.27 6.91
N PHE A 34 -14.62 -13.93 6.96
CA PHE A 34 -13.46 -13.15 6.52
C PHE A 34 -12.25 -13.37 7.45
N THR A 35 -11.13 -13.81 6.88
CA THR A 35 -9.83 -13.92 7.55
C THR A 35 -8.87 -12.87 7.02
N TYR A 36 -8.37 -12.00 7.90
CA TYR A 36 -7.34 -11.02 7.53
C TYR A 36 -5.99 -11.71 7.30
N LYS A 37 -5.37 -11.42 6.16
CA LYS A 37 -3.98 -11.76 5.90
C LYS A 37 -3.11 -10.53 6.12
N ASP A 38 -2.26 -10.55 7.14
CA ASP A 38 -1.24 -9.51 7.29
C ASP A 38 -0.19 -9.64 6.18
N LEU A 39 0.16 -8.51 5.56
CA LEU A 39 1.13 -8.39 4.48
C LEU A 39 2.38 -7.66 4.97
N GLY A 40 2.39 -7.24 6.24
CA GLY A 40 3.41 -6.40 6.81
C GLY A 40 3.13 -4.91 6.62
N ILE A 41 3.99 -4.12 7.24
CA ILE A 41 3.96 -2.66 7.24
C ILE A 41 5.20 -2.11 6.54
N MET A 42 5.06 -0.95 5.92
CA MET A 42 6.19 -0.22 5.35
C MET A 42 6.09 1.26 5.70
N ALA A 43 7.18 1.84 6.17
CA ALA A 43 7.25 3.24 6.59
C ALA A 43 8.46 3.94 5.97
N TYR A 44 8.24 5.10 5.38
CA TYR A 44 9.32 6.01 4.98
C TYR A 44 9.81 6.76 6.21
N VAL A 45 11.13 6.80 6.44
CA VAL A 45 11.74 7.41 7.63
C VAL A 45 12.65 8.60 7.32
N GLY A 46 12.61 9.12 6.09
CA GLY A 46 13.45 10.24 5.68
C GLY A 46 14.81 9.80 5.12
N ASN A 47 15.56 10.76 4.58
CA ASN A 47 16.91 10.56 4.03
C ASN A 47 17.04 9.34 3.09
N TRP A 48 16.04 9.12 2.23
CA TRP A 48 16.03 7.99 1.28
C TRP A 48 16.07 6.62 1.98
N ASN A 49 15.58 6.53 3.22
CA ASN A 49 15.47 5.30 3.98
C ASN A 49 14.01 4.95 4.25
N ALA A 50 13.75 3.65 4.31
CA ALA A 50 12.47 3.12 4.74
C ALA A 50 12.69 1.89 5.62
N ILE A 51 11.61 1.44 6.26
CA ILE A 51 11.54 0.21 7.04
C ILE A 51 10.39 -0.61 6.50
N ILE A 52 10.63 -1.89 6.27
CA ILE A 52 9.64 -2.89 5.89
C ILE A 52 9.68 -3.95 6.99
N ALA A 53 8.53 -4.20 7.61
CA ALA A 53 8.38 -5.27 8.59
C ALA A 53 7.26 -6.20 8.16
N SER A 54 7.56 -7.49 8.00
CA SER A 54 6.61 -8.49 7.51
C SER A 54 6.90 -9.86 8.12
N SER A 55 5.96 -10.79 8.00
CA SER A 55 6.16 -12.17 8.45
C SER A 55 7.30 -12.90 7.72
N GLY A 56 7.69 -12.44 6.54
CA GLY A 56 8.78 -13.01 5.74
C GLY A 56 10.16 -12.39 6.02
N GLY A 57 10.25 -11.45 6.96
CA GLY A 57 11.48 -10.76 7.32
C GLY A 57 11.37 -9.24 7.30
N ASN A 58 12.40 -8.61 7.86
CA ASN A 58 12.49 -7.15 8.00
C ASN A 58 13.61 -6.62 7.09
N VAL A 59 13.33 -5.52 6.38
CA VAL A 59 14.30 -4.84 5.51
C VAL A 59 14.33 -3.36 5.90
N SER A 60 15.52 -2.77 6.01
CA SER A 60 15.67 -1.36 6.36
C SER A 60 16.68 -0.64 5.45
N GLY A 61 16.66 0.69 5.50
CA GLY A 61 17.60 1.55 4.77
C GLY A 61 17.18 1.84 3.33
N ARG A 62 18.17 2.10 2.46
CA ARG A 62 17.95 2.48 1.06
C ARG A 62 17.33 1.37 0.20
N ALA A 63 17.63 0.11 0.49
CA ALA A 63 17.01 -1.03 -0.20
C ALA A 63 15.51 -1.09 0.09
N ALA A 64 15.12 -0.94 1.37
CA ALA A 64 13.72 -0.82 1.75
C ALA A 64 13.05 0.40 1.10
N TRP A 65 13.76 1.51 0.93
CA TRP A 65 13.23 2.70 0.27
C TRP A 65 12.91 2.48 -1.22
N LEU A 66 13.78 1.77 -1.95
CA LEU A 66 13.52 1.39 -3.34
C LEU A 66 12.31 0.47 -3.45
N ILE A 67 12.23 -0.55 -2.58
CA ILE A 67 11.09 -1.47 -2.53
C ILE A 67 9.80 -0.71 -2.21
N TRP A 68 9.84 0.20 -1.23
CA TRP A 68 8.71 1.06 -0.87
C TRP A 68 8.22 1.85 -2.08
N ARG A 69 9.12 2.57 -2.79
CA ARG A 69 8.75 3.33 -4.00
C ARG A 69 8.14 2.45 -5.09
N GLY A 70 8.75 1.29 -5.35
CA GLY A 70 8.26 0.33 -6.34
C GLY A 70 6.88 -0.21 -6.01
N ALA A 71 6.64 -0.57 -4.73
CA ALA A 71 5.36 -1.10 -4.28
C ALA A 71 4.20 -0.09 -4.46
N TYR A 72 4.42 1.18 -4.14
CA TYR A 72 3.40 2.23 -4.34
C TYR A 72 3.15 2.53 -5.82
N LEU A 73 4.19 2.49 -6.67
CA LEU A 73 4.03 2.60 -8.12
C LEU A 73 3.18 1.44 -8.68
N ALA A 74 3.49 0.20 -8.28
CA ALA A 74 2.75 -0.98 -8.72
C ALA A 74 1.28 -0.94 -8.28
N LYS A 75 1.01 -0.46 -7.05
CA LYS A 75 -0.34 -0.27 -6.52
C LYS A 75 -1.10 0.92 -7.10
N SER A 76 -0.45 1.75 -7.93
CA SER A 76 -1.13 2.87 -8.59
C SER A 76 -2.16 2.34 -9.60
N VAL A 77 -3.41 2.79 -9.43
CA VAL A 77 -4.59 2.26 -10.13
C VAL A 77 -4.66 2.69 -11.60
N SER A 78 -4.23 3.92 -11.91
CA SER A 78 -4.33 4.50 -13.25
C SER A 78 -2.99 4.52 -13.97
N TRP A 79 -3.00 4.24 -15.28
CA TRP A 79 -1.84 4.40 -16.16
C TRP A 79 -1.28 5.82 -16.13
N ARG A 80 -2.17 6.82 -16.06
CA ARG A 80 -1.79 8.23 -15.88
C ARG A 80 -0.93 8.41 -14.63
N ASN A 81 -1.37 7.88 -13.50
CA ASN A 81 -0.61 7.98 -12.24
C ASN A 81 0.69 7.19 -12.28
N ARG A 82 0.71 6.01 -12.94
CA ARG A 82 1.92 5.21 -13.12
C ARG A 82 3.02 5.96 -13.88
N ILE A 83 2.66 6.84 -14.81
CA ILE A 83 3.62 7.69 -15.53
C ILE A 83 3.92 8.99 -14.76
N LEU A 84 2.89 9.67 -14.24
CA LEU A 84 3.06 10.96 -13.59
C LEU A 84 3.89 10.88 -12.31
N ILE A 85 3.73 9.83 -11.50
CA ILE A 85 4.44 9.72 -10.22
C ILE A 85 5.97 9.69 -10.41
N PRO A 86 6.55 8.82 -11.27
CA PRO A 86 7.98 8.86 -11.57
C PRO A 86 8.43 10.18 -12.17
N THR A 87 7.64 10.79 -13.06
CA THR A 87 7.95 12.11 -13.64
C THR A 87 8.06 13.18 -12.57
N TYR A 88 7.11 13.26 -11.64
CA TYR A 88 7.18 14.21 -10.53
C TYR A 88 8.37 13.94 -9.61
N TRP A 89 8.71 12.68 -9.35
CA TRP A 89 9.90 12.35 -8.58
C TRP A 89 11.19 12.79 -9.29
N PHE A 90 11.25 12.63 -10.61
CA PHE A 90 12.40 13.05 -11.41
C PHE A 90 12.54 14.58 -11.45
N VAL A 91 11.45 15.30 -11.73
CA VAL A 91 11.42 16.77 -11.72
C VAL A 91 11.82 17.31 -10.34
N ASN A 92 11.27 16.74 -9.27
CA ASN A 92 11.63 17.11 -7.90
C ASN A 92 13.10 16.80 -7.56
N TRP A 93 13.67 15.73 -8.12
CA TRP A 93 15.08 15.42 -7.95
C TRP A 93 15.99 16.39 -8.71
N LEU A 94 15.58 16.82 -9.91
CA LEU A 94 16.35 17.70 -10.77
C LEU A 94 16.27 19.19 -10.36
N PHE A 95 15.09 19.67 -10.00
CA PHE A 95 14.82 21.09 -9.73
C PHE A 95 14.48 21.40 -8.27
N GLY A 96 14.40 20.37 -7.41
CA GLY A 96 13.91 20.53 -6.05
C GLY A 96 12.38 20.57 -5.98
N ARG A 97 11.85 20.63 -4.75
CA ARG A 97 10.42 20.58 -4.52
C ARG A 97 9.81 21.95 -4.75
N ASP A 98 8.87 22.04 -5.69
CA ASP A 98 8.06 23.23 -5.84
C ASP A 98 7.25 23.47 -4.55
N ILE A 99 7.45 24.64 -3.95
CA ILE A 99 6.78 25.10 -2.73
C ILE A 99 5.98 26.39 -2.99
N SER A 100 5.85 26.80 -4.26
CA SER A 100 5.16 28.01 -4.66
C SER A 100 3.69 27.88 -4.32
N ARG A 101 3.17 28.82 -3.52
CA ARG A 101 1.77 28.90 -3.10
C ARG A 101 1.14 30.07 -3.83
N PHE A 102 0.88 29.92 -5.13
CA PHE A 102 0.17 30.91 -5.93
C PHE A 102 -1.07 30.28 -6.54
#